data_AF-A0A660PST9-F1
#
_entry.id   AF-A0A660PST9-F1
#
_cell.length_a   1.000
_cell.length_b   1.000
_cell.length_c   1.000
_cell.angle_alpha   90.00
_cell.angle_beta   90.00
_cell.angle_gamma   90.00
#
_symmetry.space_group_name_H-M   'P 1'
#
loop_
_entity.id
_entity.type
_entity.pdbx_description
1 polymer ?
#
loop_
_entity_poly.entity_id
_entity_poly.type
_entity_poly.pdbx_seq_one_letter_code
_entity_poly.pdbx_strand_id
1 'polypeptide(L)'
;FTWLMTAAGAAVVFPAKELNRRTMDAMLGFAAGVMIAASCWSLLIPSIEMAEDWSIPAWIPATVGFLVGAAFLRLVDRLLPHLHPGMATEQAEGVKTGWQRTTLLVLAITLHNIPEGLAVGVAFGAAAAGLESATLAGAVALAIGIGIQNFPEGTAVSMPLRREGLSRAKCFQYGQLSGIVEPVAGVAGAALVLLARPILPYTLAFAAGAMIFVVIEELVPESQTGGHSHAATWGTILGFAVMMTLDVALG
;
A
#
# COMPACT_ATOMS: atom_id res chain seq x y z
N PHE A 1 -10.22 -1.26 9.70
CA PHE A 1 -9.19 -2.10 10.34
C PHE A 1 -7.81 -1.62 9.93
N THR A 2 -7.50 -1.57 8.64
CA THR A 2 -6.20 -1.16 8.09
C THR A 2 -5.71 0.21 8.62
N TRP A 3 -6.54 1.26 8.57
CA TRP A 3 -6.21 2.57 9.15
C TRP A 3 -5.83 2.51 10.65
N LEU A 4 -6.48 1.64 11.43
CA LEU A 4 -6.15 1.49 12.86
C LEU A 4 -4.75 0.88 13.04
N MET A 5 -4.30 0.05 12.10
CA MET A 5 -2.94 -0.49 12.12
C MET A 5 -1.91 0.57 11.73
N THR A 6 -2.21 1.45 10.77
CA THR A 6 -1.42 2.66 10.48
C THR A 6 -1.29 3.52 11.73
N ALA A 7 -2.41 3.77 12.42
CA ALA A 7 -2.44 4.50 13.69
C ALA A 7 -1.63 3.78 14.79
N ALA A 8 -1.73 2.45 14.88
CA ALA A 8 -0.97 1.66 15.85
C ALA A 8 0.55 1.73 15.60
N GLY A 9 0.98 1.68 14.34
CA GLY A 9 2.37 1.91 13.95
C GLY A 9 2.82 3.33 14.29
N ALA A 10 1.99 4.33 13.97
CA ALA A 10 2.27 5.72 14.33
C ALA A 10 2.39 5.95 15.84
N ALA A 11 1.74 5.13 16.67
CA ALA A 11 1.78 5.23 18.12
C ALA A 11 3.14 4.82 18.73
N VAL A 12 4.05 4.19 17.96
CA VAL A 12 5.41 3.82 18.42
C VAL A 12 6.20 5.04 18.92
N VAL A 13 5.87 6.25 18.46
CA VAL A 13 6.48 7.51 18.92
C VAL A 13 6.24 7.85 20.40
N PHE A 14 5.25 7.21 21.05
CA PHE A 14 4.98 7.41 22.47
C PHE A 14 6.02 6.71 23.36
N PRO A 15 6.22 5.37 23.23
CA PRO A 15 7.23 4.66 24.01
C PRO A 15 8.66 4.88 23.48
N ALA A 16 8.85 5.13 22.19
CA ALA A 16 10.18 5.22 21.58
C ALA A 16 10.48 6.64 21.04
N LYS A 17 11.71 7.11 21.23
CA LYS A 17 12.21 8.34 20.59
C LYS A 17 12.90 8.04 19.26
N GLU A 18 13.58 6.89 19.17
CA GLU A 18 14.23 6.40 17.96
C GLU A 18 13.98 4.90 17.82
N LEU A 19 13.96 4.43 16.57
CA LEU A 19 13.91 3.00 16.23
C LEU A 19 15.27 2.62 15.64
N ASN A 20 15.75 1.41 15.92
CA ASN A 20 16.95 0.90 15.27
C ASN A 20 16.73 0.86 13.75
N ARG A 21 17.67 1.43 12.98
CA ARG A 21 17.57 1.46 11.51
C ARG A 21 17.44 0.06 10.91
N ARG A 22 18.13 -0.95 11.46
CA ARG A 22 17.98 -2.35 11.04
C ARG A 22 16.55 -2.86 11.16
N THR A 23 15.85 -2.47 12.23
CA THR A 23 14.45 -2.84 12.44
C THR A 23 13.54 -2.11 11.46
N MET A 24 13.79 -0.82 11.21
CA MET A 24 13.03 -0.06 10.21
C MET A 24 13.19 -0.66 8.81
N ASP A 25 14.43 -0.92 8.39
CA ASP A 25 14.74 -1.52 7.08
C ASP A 25 14.04 -2.89 6.92
N ALA A 26 14.03 -3.72 7.97
CA ALA A 26 13.33 -5.00 7.98
C ALA A 26 11.80 -4.84 7.92
N MET A 27 11.23 -3.86 8.64
CA MET A 27 9.80 -3.57 8.64
C MET A 27 9.32 -3.07 7.27
N LEU A 28 10.08 -2.17 6.63
CA LEU A 28 9.78 -1.69 5.28
C LEU A 28 9.92 -2.78 4.23
N GLY A 29 10.96 -3.61 4.34
CA GLY A 29 11.10 -4.80 3.50
C GLY A 29 9.90 -5.75 3.68
N PHE A 30 9.49 -6.01 4.92
CA PHE A 30 8.29 -6.80 5.21
C PHE A 30 7.03 -6.23 4.55
N ALA A 31 6.84 -4.91 4.61
CA ALA A 31 5.71 -4.26 3.96
C ALA A 31 5.72 -4.43 2.44
N ALA A 32 6.87 -4.18 1.80
CA ALA A 32 7.07 -4.44 0.37
C ALA A 32 6.72 -5.89 -0.01
N GLY A 33 7.18 -6.85 0.78
CA GLY A 33 6.90 -8.28 0.56
C GLY A 33 5.41 -8.60 0.59
N VAL A 34 4.69 -8.10 1.60
CA VAL A 34 3.23 -8.26 1.73
C VAL A 34 2.53 -7.67 0.51
N MET A 35 2.86 -6.44 0.12
CA MET A 35 2.21 -5.75 -0.99
C MET A 35 2.45 -6.44 -2.34
N ILE A 36 3.66 -6.98 -2.58
CA ILE A 36 3.95 -7.76 -3.78
C ILE A 36 3.07 -9.00 -3.83
N ALA A 37 3.02 -9.77 -2.74
CA ALA A 37 2.21 -10.98 -2.68
C ALA A 37 0.71 -10.66 -2.82
N ALA A 38 0.20 -9.65 -2.13
CA ALA A 38 -1.20 -9.22 -2.25
C ALA A 38 -1.56 -8.80 -3.69
N SER A 39 -0.64 -8.12 -4.38
CA SER A 39 -0.83 -7.73 -5.79
C SER A 39 -0.94 -8.94 -6.71
N CYS A 40 -0.15 -9.97 -6.48
CA CYS A 40 -0.19 -11.20 -7.29
C CYS A 40 -1.44 -12.04 -6.98
N TRP A 41 -1.60 -12.44 -5.72
CA TRP A 41 -2.58 -13.44 -5.32
C TRP A 41 -3.98 -12.87 -5.11
N SER A 42 -4.09 -11.74 -4.41
CA SER A 42 -5.40 -11.21 -4.05
C SER A 42 -5.98 -10.25 -5.09
N LEU A 43 -5.21 -9.85 -6.10
CA LEU A 43 -5.64 -8.87 -7.11
C LEU A 43 -5.48 -9.36 -8.56
N LEU A 44 -4.27 -9.72 -8.99
CA LEU A 44 -4.01 -10.13 -10.38
C LEU A 44 -4.62 -11.48 -10.73
N ILE A 45 -4.47 -12.49 -9.88
CA ILE A 45 -5.08 -13.81 -10.12
C ILE A 45 -6.61 -13.70 -10.21
N PRO A 46 -7.32 -13.10 -9.22
CA PRO A 46 -8.77 -12.89 -9.32
C PRO A 46 -9.18 -12.06 -10.54
N SER A 47 -8.40 -11.06 -10.93
CA SER A 47 -8.64 -10.28 -12.15
C SER A 47 -8.64 -11.17 -13.40
N ILE A 48 -7.68 -12.09 -13.51
CA ILE A 48 -7.58 -13.02 -14.63
C ILE A 48 -8.73 -14.03 -14.61
N GLU A 49 -9.00 -14.65 -13.46
CA GLU A 49 -10.08 -15.63 -13.30
C GLU A 49 -11.46 -15.05 -13.68
N MET A 50 -11.72 -13.80 -13.29
CA MET A 50 -12.96 -13.09 -13.64
C MET A 50 -13.12 -12.80 -15.14
N ALA A 51 -12.03 -12.87 -15.90
CA ALA A 51 -12.00 -12.61 -17.34
C ALA A 51 -11.92 -13.89 -18.18
N GLU A 52 -11.94 -15.08 -17.58
CA GLU A 52 -11.84 -16.36 -18.31
C GLU A 52 -13.01 -16.59 -19.26
N ASP A 53 -14.22 -16.19 -18.87
CA ASP A 53 -15.44 -16.35 -19.68
C ASP A 53 -15.62 -15.26 -20.76
N TRP A 54 -14.67 -14.33 -20.87
CA TRP A 54 -14.78 -13.24 -21.83
C TRP A 54 -14.42 -13.67 -23.25
N SER A 55 -14.97 -12.95 -24.23
CA SER A 55 -14.62 -13.14 -25.65
C SER A 55 -13.17 -12.77 -26.02
N ILE A 56 -12.41 -12.21 -25.06
CA ILE A 56 -11.00 -11.83 -25.22
C ILE A 56 -10.15 -12.63 -24.22
N PRO A 57 -8.86 -12.90 -24.53
CA PRO A 57 -7.98 -13.58 -23.59
C PRO A 57 -7.92 -12.92 -22.20
N ALA A 58 -8.10 -13.72 -21.14
CA ALA A 58 -8.19 -13.28 -19.75
C ALA A 58 -6.98 -12.46 -19.23
N TRP A 59 -5.80 -12.65 -19.83
CA TRP A 59 -4.61 -11.85 -19.49
C TRP A 59 -4.70 -10.40 -19.97
N ILE A 60 -5.56 -10.08 -20.95
CA ILE A 60 -5.67 -8.72 -21.53
C ILE A 60 -6.21 -7.73 -20.49
N PRO A 61 -7.38 -7.95 -19.84
CA PRO A 61 -7.87 -7.03 -18.81
C PRO A 61 -6.88 -6.83 -17.67
N ALA A 62 -6.26 -7.91 -17.22
CA ALA A 62 -5.26 -7.86 -16.17
C ALA A 62 -4.04 -7.02 -16.58
N THR A 63 -3.48 -7.27 -17.76
CA THR A 63 -2.30 -6.53 -18.25
C THR A 63 -2.61 -5.05 -18.47
N VAL A 64 -3.75 -4.75 -19.09
CA VAL A 64 -4.15 -3.36 -19.36
C VAL A 64 -4.43 -2.63 -18.05
N GLY A 65 -5.20 -3.22 -17.14
CA GLY A 65 -5.47 -2.65 -15.83
C GLY A 65 -4.17 -2.37 -15.07
N PHE A 66 -3.29 -3.35 -14.98
CA PHE A 66 -1.98 -3.25 -14.33
C PHE A 66 -1.13 -2.09 -14.87
N LEU A 67 -0.96 -2.02 -16.20
CA LEU A 67 -0.17 -0.96 -16.82
C LEU A 67 -0.80 0.42 -16.64
N VAL A 68 -2.14 0.52 -16.75
CA VAL A 68 -2.86 1.77 -16.51
C VAL A 68 -2.75 2.21 -15.06
N GLY A 69 -2.82 1.28 -14.10
CA GLY A 69 -2.64 1.55 -12.67
C GLY A 69 -1.25 2.09 -12.35
N ALA A 70 -0.20 1.42 -12.85
CA ALA A 70 1.18 1.87 -12.69
C ALA A 70 1.42 3.23 -13.37
N ALA A 71 0.91 3.42 -14.60
CA ALA A 71 1.04 4.69 -15.32
C ALA A 71 0.27 5.83 -14.65
N PHE A 72 -0.91 5.55 -14.07
CA PHE A 72 -1.68 6.51 -13.31
C PHE A 72 -0.91 6.96 -12.06
N LEU A 73 -0.37 6.02 -11.28
CA LEU A 73 0.44 6.38 -10.11
C LEU A 73 1.70 7.15 -10.52
N ARG A 74 2.38 6.75 -11.59
CA ARG A 74 3.51 7.53 -12.14
C ARG A 74 3.12 8.95 -12.56
N LEU A 75 1.91 9.14 -13.09
CA LEU A 75 1.42 10.47 -13.42
C LEU A 75 1.13 11.30 -12.16
N VAL A 76 0.47 10.69 -11.17
CA VAL A 76 0.18 11.33 -9.88
C VAL A 76 1.49 11.74 -9.19
N ASP A 77 2.45 10.82 -9.12
CA ASP A 77 3.81 11.01 -8.63
C ASP A 77 4.53 12.19 -9.33
N ARG A 78 4.44 12.27 -10.65
CA ARG A 78 4.99 13.40 -11.43
C ARG A 78 4.32 14.75 -11.18
N LEU A 79 3.05 14.76 -10.78
CA LEU A 79 2.26 15.99 -10.64
C LEU A 79 2.26 16.50 -9.21
N LEU A 80 2.22 15.61 -8.23
CA LEU A 80 2.06 15.99 -6.84
C LEU A 80 3.42 16.26 -6.18
N PRO A 81 3.60 17.42 -5.53
CA PRO A 81 4.80 17.70 -4.77
C PRO A 81 4.92 16.72 -3.61
N HIS A 82 5.93 15.85 -3.63
CA HIS A 82 6.10 14.87 -2.58
C HIS A 82 7.57 14.59 -2.33
N LEU A 83 7.86 13.94 -1.21
CA LEU A 83 9.21 13.59 -0.80
C LEU A 83 9.20 12.17 -0.27
N HIS A 84 10.07 11.32 -0.79
CA HIS A 84 10.22 9.97 -0.27
C HIS A 84 10.90 10.00 1.09
N PRO A 85 10.53 9.11 2.03
CA PRO A 85 11.23 8.97 3.30
C PRO A 85 12.74 8.79 3.08
N GLY A 86 13.56 9.40 3.94
CA GLY A 86 15.03 9.29 3.85
C GLY A 86 15.73 10.24 2.87
N MET A 87 15.04 10.85 1.91
CA MET A 87 15.65 11.75 0.91
C MET A 87 15.80 13.20 1.39
N ALA A 88 16.69 13.99 0.78
CA ALA A 88 16.87 15.41 1.10
C ALA A 88 15.75 16.28 0.48
N THR A 89 15.42 17.44 1.06
CA THR A 89 14.28 18.26 0.56
C THR A 89 14.52 18.80 -0.86
N GLU A 90 15.77 18.96 -1.26
CA GLU A 90 16.18 19.34 -2.62
C GLU A 90 15.89 18.25 -3.66
N GLN A 91 15.65 17.01 -3.21
CA GLN A 91 15.29 15.85 -4.01
C GLN A 91 13.78 15.62 -4.05
N ALA A 92 12.97 16.58 -3.57
CA ALA A 92 11.52 16.49 -3.68
C ALA A 92 11.08 16.40 -5.15
N GLU A 93 10.18 15.47 -5.45
CA GLU A 93 9.62 15.23 -6.77
C GLU A 93 8.29 15.99 -6.98
N GLY A 94 7.81 16.00 -8.22
CA GLY A 94 6.61 16.70 -8.62
C GLY A 94 6.79 18.21 -8.86
N VAL A 95 5.69 18.96 -8.80
CA VAL A 95 5.71 20.43 -8.98
C VAL A 95 6.48 21.07 -7.83
N LYS A 96 7.44 21.95 -8.13
CA LYS A 96 8.21 22.62 -7.06
C LYS A 96 7.30 23.50 -6.19
N THR A 97 7.32 23.28 -4.89
CA THR A 97 6.56 24.07 -3.90
C THR A 97 7.46 24.52 -2.74
N GLY A 98 7.02 25.54 -2.00
CA GLY A 98 7.66 25.96 -0.74
C GLY A 98 7.16 25.20 0.48
N TRP A 99 6.59 24.00 0.31
CA TRP A 99 5.98 23.24 1.39
C TRP A 99 7.03 22.67 2.34
N GLN A 100 6.62 22.46 3.59
CA GLN A 100 7.49 21.86 4.59
C GLN A 100 7.73 20.39 4.25
N ARG A 101 8.96 19.90 4.50
CA ARG A 101 9.36 18.50 4.36
C ARG A 101 8.34 17.52 4.95
N THR A 102 7.85 17.79 6.15
CA THR A 102 6.82 16.99 6.83
C THR A 102 5.54 16.86 6.00
N THR A 103 5.10 17.93 5.34
CA THR A 103 3.93 17.92 4.46
C THR A 103 4.17 17.03 3.24
N LEU A 104 5.35 17.11 2.64
CA LEU A 104 5.72 16.31 1.47
C LEU A 104 5.80 14.81 1.80
N LEU A 105 6.34 14.45 2.97
CA LEU A 105 6.40 13.07 3.47
C LEU A 105 5.00 12.50 3.76
N VAL A 106 4.16 13.27 4.46
CA VAL A 106 2.79 12.84 4.77
C VAL A 106 1.98 12.67 3.48
N LEU A 107 2.12 13.60 2.53
CA LEU A 107 1.42 13.52 1.26
C LEU A 107 1.82 12.30 0.44
N ALA A 108 3.12 11.99 0.34
CA ALA A 108 3.59 10.78 -0.35
C ALA A 108 2.85 9.54 0.18
N ILE A 109 2.91 9.36 1.50
CA ILE A 109 2.36 8.16 2.15
C ILE A 109 0.83 8.16 2.09
N THR A 110 0.16 9.32 2.13
CA THR A 110 -1.27 9.41 1.86
C THR A 110 -1.63 8.90 0.47
N LEU A 111 -0.83 9.18 -0.56
CA LEU A 111 -1.13 8.69 -1.90
C LEU A 111 -1.00 7.17 -2.01
N HIS A 112 -0.09 6.55 -1.24
CA HIS A 112 0.09 5.09 -1.21
C HIS A 112 -1.06 4.35 -0.54
N ASN A 113 -1.68 5.00 0.44
CA ASN A 113 -2.83 4.47 1.15
C ASN A 113 -4.12 4.44 0.29
N ILE A 114 -4.13 5.12 -0.87
CA ILE A 114 -5.29 5.10 -1.79
C ILE A 114 -5.41 3.73 -2.49
N PRO A 115 -4.38 3.20 -3.20
CA PRO A 115 -4.42 1.85 -3.77
C PRO A 115 -4.79 0.76 -2.75
N GLU A 116 -4.25 0.83 -1.53
CA GLU A 116 -4.55 -0.13 -0.46
C GLU A 116 -6.02 -0.11 -0.04
N GLY A 117 -6.55 1.10 0.24
CA GLY A 117 -7.95 1.25 0.57
C GLY A 117 -8.85 0.75 -0.56
N LEU A 118 -8.56 1.12 -1.82
CA LEU A 118 -9.29 0.64 -2.98
C LEU A 118 -9.26 -0.89 -3.09
N ALA A 119 -8.10 -1.53 -2.91
CA ALA A 119 -7.93 -2.98 -2.98
C ALA A 119 -8.82 -3.70 -1.96
N VAL A 120 -8.80 -3.26 -0.69
CA VAL A 120 -9.68 -3.81 0.36
C VAL A 120 -11.16 -3.59 0.00
N GLY A 121 -11.50 -2.39 -0.45
CA GLY A 121 -12.87 -2.02 -0.84
C GLY A 121 -13.43 -2.90 -1.95
N VAL A 122 -12.65 -3.05 -3.02
CA VAL A 122 -13.02 -3.88 -4.18
C VAL A 122 -13.16 -5.34 -3.77
N ALA A 123 -12.25 -5.89 -2.97
CA ALA A 123 -12.33 -7.28 -2.51
C ALA A 123 -13.61 -7.56 -1.70
N PHE A 124 -13.95 -6.70 -0.73
CA PHE A 124 -15.20 -6.84 0.03
C PHE A 124 -16.44 -6.58 -0.83
N GLY A 125 -16.39 -5.61 -1.73
CA GLY A 125 -17.49 -5.35 -2.66
C GLY A 125 -17.75 -6.53 -3.60
N ALA A 126 -16.68 -7.17 -4.10
CA ALA A 126 -16.75 -8.33 -4.98
C ALA A 126 -17.35 -9.54 -4.26
N ALA A 127 -16.91 -9.79 -3.03
CA ALA A 127 -17.49 -10.83 -2.17
C ALA A 127 -18.98 -10.56 -1.88
N ALA A 128 -19.35 -9.31 -1.57
CA ALA A 128 -20.75 -8.93 -1.33
C ALA A 128 -21.63 -9.01 -2.59
N ALA A 129 -21.04 -8.84 -3.77
CA ALA A 129 -21.72 -8.96 -5.06
C ALA A 129 -21.95 -10.41 -5.50
N GLY A 130 -21.39 -11.40 -4.79
CA GLY A 130 -21.54 -12.82 -5.08
C GLY A 130 -20.76 -13.29 -6.31
N LEU A 131 -19.61 -12.67 -6.58
CA LEU A 131 -18.74 -13.10 -7.68
C LEU A 131 -18.00 -14.38 -7.28
N GLU A 132 -18.03 -15.40 -8.13
CA GLU A 132 -17.51 -16.74 -7.78
C GLU A 132 -16.03 -16.74 -7.39
N SER A 133 -15.22 -15.89 -8.02
CA SER A 133 -13.79 -15.74 -7.74
C SER A 133 -13.47 -14.85 -6.52
N ALA A 134 -14.48 -14.26 -5.86
CA ALA A 134 -14.27 -13.36 -4.73
C ALA A 134 -14.95 -13.90 -3.46
N THR A 135 -14.15 -14.43 -2.54
CA THR A 135 -14.64 -14.97 -1.27
C THR A 135 -14.54 -13.92 -0.15
N LEU A 136 -15.46 -14.00 0.82
CA LEU A 136 -15.36 -13.18 2.04
C LEU A 136 -14.04 -13.45 2.77
N ALA A 137 -13.60 -14.70 2.76
CA ALA A 137 -12.40 -15.14 3.44
C ALA A 137 -11.13 -14.59 2.78
N GLY A 138 -11.05 -14.56 1.44
CA GLY A 138 -10.01 -13.87 0.69
C GLY A 138 -10.00 -12.35 0.90
N ALA A 139 -11.18 -11.70 0.95
CA ALA A 139 -11.27 -10.27 1.27
C ALA A 139 -10.75 -9.96 2.70
N VAL A 140 -11.05 -10.83 3.67
CA VAL A 140 -10.52 -10.74 5.03
C VAL A 140 -9.01 -10.99 5.05
N ALA A 141 -8.51 -11.97 4.30
CA ALA A 141 -7.08 -12.26 4.18
C ALA A 141 -6.31 -11.05 3.65
N LEU A 142 -6.80 -10.43 2.57
CA LEU A 142 -6.23 -9.20 2.00
C LEU A 142 -6.23 -8.04 3.01
N ALA A 143 -7.35 -7.84 3.72
CA ALA A 143 -7.44 -6.79 4.73
C ALA A 143 -6.51 -7.02 5.94
N ILE A 144 -6.28 -8.28 6.31
CA ILE A 144 -5.29 -8.65 7.33
C ILE A 144 -3.88 -8.38 6.81
N GLY A 145 -3.56 -8.81 5.59
CA GLY A 145 -2.27 -8.56 4.96
C GLY A 145 -1.92 -7.08 4.92
N ILE A 146 -2.81 -6.28 4.32
CA ILE A 146 -2.68 -4.81 4.29
C ILE A 146 -2.60 -4.26 5.72
N GLY A 147 -3.49 -4.66 6.63
CA GLY A 147 -3.40 -4.16 8.01
C GLY A 147 -2.07 -4.45 8.70
N ILE A 148 -1.48 -5.64 8.53
CA ILE A 148 -0.21 -5.97 9.18
C ILE A 148 0.94 -5.11 8.62
N GLN A 149 0.95 -4.85 7.31
CA GLN A 149 2.00 -4.03 6.69
C GLN A 149 1.86 -2.52 6.95
N ASN A 150 0.63 -2.04 7.17
CA ASN A 150 0.38 -0.64 7.53
C ASN A 150 1.01 -0.24 8.87
N PHE A 151 1.29 -1.20 9.76
CA PHE A 151 2.00 -0.93 11.01
C PHE A 151 3.46 -0.47 10.77
N PRO A 152 4.29 -1.22 10.02
CA PRO A 152 5.54 -0.71 9.44
C PRO A 152 5.44 0.69 8.84
N GLU A 153 4.47 0.94 7.96
CA GLU A 153 4.35 2.23 7.28
C GLU A 153 4.04 3.38 8.24
N GLY A 154 3.06 3.22 9.14
CA GLY A 154 2.73 4.23 10.16
C GLY A 154 3.92 4.55 11.07
N THR A 155 4.76 3.54 11.35
CA THR A 155 6.02 3.72 12.07
C THR A 155 7.03 4.51 11.24
N ALA A 156 7.15 4.20 9.95
CA ALA A 156 8.05 4.86 9.01
C ALA A 156 7.68 6.33 8.74
N VAL A 157 6.41 6.71 8.83
CA VAL A 157 5.98 8.12 8.75
C VAL A 157 6.39 8.88 10.02
N SER A 158 6.07 8.30 11.16
CA SER A 158 6.04 9.02 12.44
C SER A 158 7.41 9.10 13.13
N MET A 159 8.25 8.07 13.00
CA MET A 159 9.56 8.02 13.66
C MET A 159 10.59 9.00 13.09
N PRO A 160 10.69 9.24 11.77
CA PRO A 160 11.56 10.29 11.23
C PRO A 160 11.18 11.67 11.75
N LEU A 161 9.88 12.00 11.77
CA LEU A 161 9.37 13.26 12.34
C LEU A 161 9.72 13.40 13.84
N ARG A 162 9.70 12.28 14.56
CA ARG A 162 10.10 12.24 15.97
C ARG A 162 11.59 12.53 16.17
N ARG A 163 12.44 12.06 15.26
CA ARG A 163 13.89 12.32 15.25
C ARG A 163 14.21 13.77 14.86
N GLU A 164 13.41 14.37 13.98
CA GLU A 164 13.48 15.78 13.60
C GLU A 164 13.00 16.74 14.71
N GLY A 165 12.53 16.22 15.85
CA GLY A 165 12.23 17.01 17.04
C GLY A 165 10.77 17.39 17.22
N LEU A 166 9.85 16.89 16.39
CA LEU A 166 8.42 17.11 16.58
C LEU A 166 7.92 16.44 17.88
N SER A 167 6.86 17.03 18.46
CA SER A 167 6.22 16.46 19.66
C SER A 167 5.56 15.11 19.35
N ARG A 168 5.46 14.23 20.35
CA ARG A 168 4.86 12.89 20.22
C ARG A 168 3.47 12.96 19.58
N ALA A 169 2.65 13.90 20.05
CA ALA A 169 1.30 14.10 19.55
C ALA A 169 1.28 14.50 18.07
N LYS A 170 2.17 15.41 17.62
CA LYS A 170 2.26 15.79 16.22
C LYS A 170 2.72 14.63 15.34
N CYS A 171 3.74 13.88 15.77
CA CYS A 171 4.23 12.73 15.01
C CYS A 171 3.15 11.66 14.84
N PHE A 172 2.42 11.36 15.92
CA PHE A 172 1.29 10.45 15.88
C PHE A 172 0.16 10.97 14.97
N GLN A 173 -0.20 12.25 15.08
CA GLN A 173 -1.23 12.85 14.24
C GLN A 173 -0.88 12.75 12.75
N TYR A 174 0.35 13.12 12.37
CA TYR A 174 0.78 13.01 10.98
C TYR A 174 0.83 11.56 10.50
N GLY A 175 1.33 10.63 11.32
CA GLY A 175 1.42 9.21 10.97
C GLY A 175 0.05 8.53 10.84
N GLN A 176 -0.93 8.85 11.66
CA GLN A 176 -2.28 8.26 11.51
C GLN A 176 -3.09 8.95 10.41
N LEU A 177 -2.91 10.27 10.23
CA LEU A 177 -3.60 11.02 9.18
C LEU A 177 -3.13 10.61 7.79
N SER A 178 -1.90 10.08 7.63
CA SER A 178 -1.47 9.59 6.33
C SER A 178 -2.35 8.43 5.84
N GLY A 179 -2.80 7.55 6.74
CA GLY A 179 -3.69 6.42 6.42
C GLY A 179 -5.19 6.73 6.45
N ILE A 180 -5.62 7.96 6.76
CA ILE A 180 -7.06 8.26 6.88
C ILE A 180 -7.82 8.16 5.56
N VAL A 181 -7.09 8.11 4.43
CA VAL A 181 -7.68 7.95 3.10
C VAL A 181 -8.10 6.50 2.84
N GLU A 182 -7.53 5.50 3.52
CA GLU A 182 -7.83 4.09 3.26
C GLU A 182 -9.32 3.76 3.47
N PRO A 183 -10.01 4.19 4.54
CA PRO A 183 -11.44 3.92 4.71
C PRO A 183 -12.29 4.59 3.62
N VAL A 184 -11.91 5.80 3.20
CA VAL A 184 -12.62 6.53 2.14
C VAL A 184 -12.46 5.83 0.80
N ALA A 185 -11.22 5.46 0.47
CA ALA A 185 -10.88 4.68 -0.71
C ALA A 185 -11.53 3.29 -0.69
N GLY A 186 -11.64 2.65 0.48
CA GLY A 186 -12.33 1.37 0.65
C GLY A 186 -13.83 1.45 0.39
N VAL A 187 -14.50 2.49 0.88
CA VAL A 187 -15.92 2.72 0.54
C VAL A 187 -16.07 3.00 -0.96
N ALA A 188 -15.17 3.81 -1.54
CA ALA A 188 -15.19 4.08 -2.97
C ALA A 188 -14.96 2.82 -3.82
N GLY A 189 -14.01 1.96 -3.43
CA GLY A 189 -13.72 0.68 -4.08
C GLY A 189 -14.89 -0.29 -4.00
N ALA A 190 -15.54 -0.40 -2.83
CA ALA A 190 -16.74 -1.21 -2.69
C ALA A 190 -17.91 -0.69 -3.53
N ALA A 191 -18.10 0.64 -3.59
CA ALA A 191 -19.11 1.26 -4.44
C ALA A 191 -18.82 1.05 -5.94
N LEU A 192 -17.55 1.08 -6.34
CA LEU A 192 -17.13 0.84 -7.71
C LEU A 192 -17.56 -0.55 -8.19
N VAL A 193 -17.51 -1.57 -7.31
CA VAL A 193 -17.96 -2.92 -7.64
C VAL A 193 -19.45 -2.97 -8.00
N LEU A 194 -20.27 -2.20 -7.28
CA LEU A 194 -21.72 -2.14 -7.52
C LEU A 194 -22.03 -1.44 -8.85
N LEU A 195 -21.24 -0.45 -9.25
CA LEU A 195 -21.46 0.37 -10.43
C LEU A 195 -20.79 -0.20 -11.69
N ALA A 196 -19.76 -1.04 -11.53
CA ALA A 196 -18.79 -1.30 -12.59
C ALA A 196 -18.42 -2.79 -12.75
N ARG A 197 -19.35 -3.71 -12.48
CA ARG A 197 -19.14 -5.18 -12.64
C ARG A 197 -18.43 -5.58 -13.94
N PRO A 198 -18.81 -5.06 -15.12
CA PRO A 198 -18.16 -5.44 -16.38
C PRO A 198 -16.70 -5.00 -16.52
N ILE A 199 -16.22 -4.06 -15.71
CA ILE A 199 -14.83 -3.59 -15.76
C ILE A 199 -14.01 -4.01 -14.54
N LEU A 200 -14.58 -4.86 -13.67
CA LEU A 200 -13.92 -5.29 -12.44
C LEU A 200 -12.53 -5.89 -12.65
N PRO A 201 -12.31 -6.79 -13.63
CA PRO A 201 -10.98 -7.30 -13.93
C PRO A 201 -9.95 -6.17 -14.13
N TYR A 202 -10.30 -5.13 -14.88
CA TYR A 202 -9.42 -3.97 -15.07
C TYR A 202 -9.16 -3.22 -13.77
N THR A 203 -10.19 -3.04 -12.93
CA THR A 203 -10.06 -2.27 -11.67
C THR A 203 -9.20 -2.99 -10.61
N LEU A 204 -9.34 -4.32 -10.50
CA LEU A 204 -8.49 -5.14 -9.62
C LEU A 204 -7.02 -5.07 -10.07
N ALA A 205 -6.78 -5.26 -11.37
CA ALA A 205 -5.43 -5.18 -11.89
C ALA A 205 -4.86 -3.76 -11.85
N PHE A 206 -5.69 -2.73 -11.99
CA PHE A 206 -5.30 -1.34 -11.77
C PHE A 206 -4.79 -1.12 -10.34
N ALA A 207 -5.50 -1.63 -9.32
CA ALA A 207 -5.04 -1.55 -7.94
C ALA A 207 -3.71 -2.29 -7.74
N ALA A 208 -3.53 -3.47 -8.36
CA ALA A 208 -2.28 -4.21 -8.32
C ALA A 208 -1.11 -3.45 -8.98
N GLY A 209 -1.34 -2.86 -10.15
CA GLY A 209 -0.33 -2.08 -10.86
C GLY A 209 0.09 -0.82 -10.11
N ALA A 210 -0.88 -0.12 -9.52
CA ALA A 210 -0.63 1.02 -8.64
C ALA A 210 0.20 0.61 -7.41
N MET A 211 -0.16 -0.50 -6.76
CA MET A 211 0.54 -1.01 -5.58
C MET A 211 1.98 -1.45 -5.90
N ILE A 212 2.19 -2.16 -7.01
CA ILE A 212 3.53 -2.57 -7.43
C ILE A 212 4.41 -1.37 -7.79
N PHE A 213 3.85 -0.34 -8.43
CA PHE A 213 4.59 0.90 -8.68
C PHE A 213 5.15 1.49 -7.39
N VAL A 214 4.31 1.64 -6.36
CA VAL A 214 4.73 2.17 -5.04
C VAL A 214 5.80 1.30 -4.39
N VAL A 215 5.66 -0.03 -4.45
CA VAL A 215 6.64 -0.94 -3.85
C VAL A 215 8.02 -0.76 -4.49
N ILE A 216 8.07 -0.70 -5.82
CA ILE A 216 9.32 -0.63 -6.57
C ILE A 216 9.96 0.76 -6.52
N GLU A 217 9.16 1.82 -6.63
CA GLU A 217 9.66 3.19 -6.62
C GLU A 217 10.08 3.62 -5.21
N GLU A 218 9.41 3.16 -4.16
CA GLU A 218 9.58 3.71 -2.81
C GLU A 218 10.01 2.69 -1.75
N LEU A 219 9.18 1.67 -1.47
CA LEU A 219 9.40 0.81 -0.29
C LEU A 219 10.68 -0.01 -0.41
N VAL A 220 10.92 -0.61 -1.58
CA VAL A 220 12.14 -1.39 -1.82
C VAL A 220 13.37 -0.49 -1.73
N PRO A 221 13.48 0.65 -2.46
CA PRO A 221 14.59 1.57 -2.29
C PRO A 221 14.79 2.05 -0.84
N GLU A 222 13.74 2.49 -0.15
CA GLU A 222 13.87 3.06 1.19
C GLU A 222 14.31 2.03 2.24
N SER A 223 13.88 0.77 2.10
CA SER A 223 14.33 -0.33 2.94
C SER A 223 15.85 -0.59 2.82
N GLN A 224 16.47 -0.16 1.71
CA GLN A 224 17.89 -0.39 1.42
C GLN A 224 18.77 0.82 1.82
N THR A 225 18.21 2.02 1.96
CA THR A 225 18.95 3.26 2.28
C THR A 225 19.67 3.20 3.63
N GLY A 226 19.19 2.38 4.56
CA GLY A 226 19.75 2.26 5.91
C GLY A 226 21.01 1.39 6.01
N GLY A 227 21.46 0.77 4.91
CA GLY A 227 22.67 -0.07 4.87
C GLY A 227 22.48 -1.50 5.40
N HIS A 228 21.26 -1.90 5.78
CA HIS A 228 20.95 -3.25 6.27
C HIS A 228 20.21 -4.10 5.22
N SER A 229 20.75 -4.17 4.00
CA SER A 229 20.13 -4.82 2.85
C SER A 229 19.67 -6.27 3.12
N HIS A 230 20.45 -7.04 3.89
CA HIS A 230 20.07 -8.39 4.28
C HIS A 230 18.83 -8.44 5.18
N ALA A 231 18.68 -7.48 6.10
CA ALA A 231 17.52 -7.41 6.98
C ALA A 231 16.26 -7.02 6.19
N ALA A 232 16.36 -6.05 5.28
CA ALA A 232 15.29 -5.69 4.36
C ALA A 232 14.89 -6.85 3.43
N THR A 233 15.88 -7.59 2.91
CA THR A 233 15.64 -8.76 2.04
C THR A 233 14.89 -9.86 2.79
N TRP A 234 15.34 -10.24 3.99
CA TRP A 234 14.63 -11.24 4.81
C TRP A 234 13.26 -10.75 5.27
N GLY A 235 13.11 -9.45 5.55
CA GLY A 235 11.82 -8.82 5.78
C GLY A 235 10.88 -9.05 4.59
N THR A 236 11.34 -8.74 3.37
CA THR A 236 10.59 -8.93 2.12
C THR A 236 10.16 -10.37 1.92
N ILE A 237 11.09 -11.32 2.07
CA ILE A 237 10.79 -12.76 1.95
C ILE A 237 9.74 -13.17 2.99
N LEU A 238 9.88 -12.72 4.24
CA LEU A 238 8.95 -13.05 5.30
C LEU A 238 7.56 -12.44 5.04
N GLY A 239 7.48 -11.17 4.66
CA GLY A 239 6.23 -10.49 4.35
C GLY A 239 5.49 -11.15 3.18
N PHE A 240 6.23 -11.48 2.13
CA PHE A 240 5.71 -12.22 0.98
C PHE A 240 5.17 -13.59 1.41
N ALA A 241 5.93 -14.36 2.19
CA ALA A 241 5.52 -15.68 2.64
C ALA A 241 4.28 -15.62 3.56
N VAL A 242 4.21 -14.63 4.46
CA VAL A 242 3.05 -14.40 5.32
C VAL A 242 1.82 -14.10 4.47
N MET A 243 1.91 -13.15 3.54
CA MET A 243 0.76 -12.77 2.72
C MET A 243 0.33 -13.90 1.77
N MET A 244 1.28 -14.60 1.15
CA MET A 244 0.98 -15.79 0.35
C MET A 244 0.26 -16.85 1.19
N THR A 245 0.70 -17.07 2.43
CA THR A 245 0.04 -18.03 3.33
C THR A 245 -1.35 -17.55 3.73
N LEU A 246 -1.51 -16.27 4.04
CA LEU A 246 -2.81 -15.69 4.39
C LEU A 246 -3.80 -15.87 3.25
N ASP A 247 -3.39 -15.58 2.01
CA ASP A 247 -4.22 -15.75 0.84
C ASP A 247 -4.54 -17.22 0.59
N VAL A 248 -3.54 -18.06 0.34
CA VAL A 248 -3.74 -19.48 -0.04
C VAL A 248 -4.41 -20.32 1.06
N ALA A 249 -4.19 -20.01 2.34
CA ALA A 249 -4.77 -20.80 3.44
C ALA A 249 -6.16 -20.31 3.88
N LEU A 250 -6.51 -19.04 3.62
CA LEU A 250 -7.77 -18.45 4.08
C LEU A 250 -8.72 -18.04 2.96
N GLY A 251 -8.29 -18.01 1.69
CA GLY A 251 -9.10 -17.52 0.57
C GLY A 251 -8.88 -18.31 -0.70
#